data_AF-A0A067NHH4-F1
#
_entry.id   AF-A0A067NHH4-F1
#
_cell.length_a   1.000
_cell.length_b   1.000
_cell.length_c   1.000
_cell.angle_alpha   90.00
_cell.angle_beta   90.00
_cell.angle_gamma   90.00
#
_symmetry.space_group_name_H-M   'P 1'
#
loop_
_entity.id
_entity.type
_entity.pdbx_description
1 polymer ?
#
loop_
_entity_poly.entity_id
_entity_poly.type
_entity_poly.pdbx_seq_one_letter_code
_entity_poly.pdbx_strand_id
1 'polypeptide(L)'
;MSPETTALYAPQPAPIIIHPALDRPSAIGFDLRINPFPVRDLAPTELAKPATSPPLPQLRIKCKLLPWLIIVRPSSPKPNAFVTVSDVLAGTYTQLCEAVKKDEFSRVRGVDEMNAIRDAWQKRCHQVRGAVDVERRVDFLMNNTVFKGLSATGEAPDDLRLSVSPPP
;
A
#
# COMPACT_ATOMS: atom_id res chain seq x y z
N MET A 1 48.84 -20.04 23.02
CA MET A 1 48.17 -18.73 22.94
C MET A 1 47.28 -18.78 21.72
N SER A 2 45.98 -19.01 21.90
CA SER A 2 44.99 -19.00 20.83
C SER A 2 44.33 -17.61 20.80
N PRO A 3 44.17 -16.96 19.65
CA PRO A 3 43.36 -15.76 19.56
C PRO A 3 41.88 -16.16 19.42
N GLU A 4 41.09 -15.85 20.44
CA GLU A 4 39.63 -15.93 20.38
C GLU A 4 39.12 -14.94 19.32
N THR A 5 38.40 -15.49 18.34
CA THR A 5 37.76 -14.72 17.28
C THR A 5 36.55 -14.00 17.85
N THR A 6 36.68 -12.71 18.12
CA THR A 6 35.55 -11.81 18.40
C THR A 6 34.73 -11.65 17.13
N ALA A 7 33.73 -12.53 16.94
CA ALA A 7 32.69 -12.31 15.95
C ALA A 7 31.91 -11.04 16.34
N LEU A 8 32.09 -9.98 15.55
CA LEU A 8 31.38 -8.72 15.67
C LEU A 8 29.87 -8.99 15.53
N TYR A 9 29.15 -8.88 16.64
CA TYR A 9 27.68 -8.92 16.65
C TYR A 9 27.18 -7.66 15.95
N ALA A 10 26.87 -7.74 14.66
CA ALA A 10 26.13 -6.69 14.00
C ALA A 10 24.75 -6.59 14.71
N PRO A 11 24.33 -5.40 15.18
CA PRO A 11 23.03 -5.26 15.80
C PRO A 11 21.95 -5.68 14.80
N GLN A 12 21.12 -6.66 15.16
CA GLN A 12 19.95 -6.98 14.38
C GLN A 12 19.10 -5.70 14.24
N PRO A 13 18.63 -5.37 13.03
CA PRO A 13 17.75 -4.22 12.85
C PRO A 13 16.53 -4.40 13.75
N ALA A 14 16.20 -3.37 14.53
CA ALA A 14 15.04 -3.39 15.41
C ALA A 14 13.77 -3.75 14.62
N PRO A 15 12.85 -4.52 15.21
CA PRO A 15 11.61 -4.88 14.52
C PRO A 15 10.81 -3.61 14.20
N ILE A 16 10.31 -3.53 12.98
CA ILE A 16 9.41 -2.46 12.54
C ILE A 16 8.04 -2.68 13.17
N ILE A 17 7.53 -1.66 13.85
CA ILE A 17 6.17 -1.61 14.37
C ILE A 17 5.36 -0.70 13.44
N ILE A 18 4.25 -1.21 12.90
CA ILE A 18 3.34 -0.44 12.06
C ILE A 18 2.38 0.35 12.96
N HIS A 19 2.06 1.59 12.58
CA HIS A 19 1.11 2.42 13.31
C HIS A 19 -0.25 1.68 13.45
N PRO A 20 -0.93 1.67 14.62
CA PRO A 20 -2.17 0.89 14.82
C PRO A 20 -3.31 1.21 13.83
N ALA A 21 -3.36 2.45 13.35
CA ALA A 21 -4.31 2.85 12.31
C ALA A 21 -4.03 2.22 10.93
N LEU A 22 -2.86 1.61 10.75
CA LEU A 22 -2.44 0.96 9.51
C LEU A 22 -2.15 -0.53 9.70
N ASP A 23 -1.90 -0.99 10.93
CA ASP A 23 -1.58 -2.39 11.23
C ASP A 23 -2.75 -3.33 10.89
N ARG A 24 -2.52 -4.63 10.75
CA ARG A 24 -3.58 -5.61 10.45
C ARG A 24 -4.01 -6.37 11.73
N PRO A 25 -5.31 -6.38 12.10
CA PRO A 25 -6.42 -5.69 11.43
C PRO A 25 -6.41 -4.19 11.71
N SER A 26 -6.67 -3.41 10.66
CA SER A 26 -6.64 -1.95 10.76
C SER A 26 -7.87 -1.43 11.49
N ALA A 27 -7.65 -0.42 12.34
CA ALA A 27 -8.73 0.32 13.00
C ALA A 27 -9.60 1.11 11.99
N ILE A 28 -9.07 1.40 10.80
CA ILE A 28 -9.80 2.03 9.70
C ILE A 28 -10.04 1.02 8.56
N GLY A 29 -11.22 1.10 7.96
CA GLY A 29 -11.58 0.35 6.76
C GLY A 29 -12.20 1.29 5.74
N PHE A 30 -11.64 1.34 4.55
CA PHE A 30 -12.17 2.16 3.46
C PHE A 30 -12.02 1.44 2.12
N ASP A 31 -12.86 1.83 1.17
CA ASP A 31 -12.78 1.35 -0.21
C ASP A 31 -11.64 2.08 -0.93
N LEU A 32 -10.64 1.35 -1.39
CA LEU A 32 -9.46 1.86 -2.11
C LEU A 32 -9.80 2.53 -3.45
N ARG A 33 -11.04 2.35 -3.96
CA ARG A 33 -11.53 3.06 -5.15
C ARG A 33 -11.95 4.50 -4.85
N ILE A 34 -12.24 4.80 -3.58
CA ILE A 34 -12.77 6.09 -3.14
C ILE A 34 -11.62 6.86 -2.49
N ASN A 35 -11.55 8.16 -2.77
CA ASN A 35 -10.57 9.02 -2.11
C ASN A 35 -10.75 8.92 -0.58
N PRO A 36 -9.73 8.49 0.18
CA PRO A 36 -9.85 8.33 1.62
C PRO A 36 -9.99 9.66 2.37
N PHE A 37 -9.84 10.80 1.69
CA PHE A 37 -9.92 12.12 2.30
C PHE A 37 -11.28 12.81 2.10
N PRO A 38 -11.81 13.48 3.16
CA PRO A 38 -11.26 13.56 4.51
C PRO A 38 -11.38 12.21 5.24
N VAL A 39 -10.31 11.80 5.95
CA VAL A 39 -10.33 10.57 6.76
C VAL A 39 -11.17 10.87 8.00
N ARG A 40 -12.36 10.27 8.09
CA ARG A 40 -13.35 10.59 9.14
C ARG A 40 -13.05 9.92 10.47
N ASP A 41 -12.34 8.80 10.44
CA ASP A 41 -12.14 7.94 11.60
C ASP A 41 -10.83 8.24 12.37
N LEU A 42 -10.03 9.22 11.90
CA LEU A 42 -8.77 9.62 12.53
C LEU A 42 -8.69 11.12 12.71
N ALA A 43 -8.19 11.54 13.88
CA ALA A 43 -7.87 12.94 14.12
C ALA A 43 -6.70 13.40 13.23
N PRO A 44 -6.64 14.69 12.83
CA PRO A 44 -5.52 15.23 12.04
C PRO A 44 -4.14 14.98 12.67
N THR A 45 -4.07 14.97 14.00
CA THR A 45 -2.84 14.67 14.75
C THR A 45 -2.39 13.22 14.59
N GLU A 46 -3.33 12.25 14.48
CA GLU A 46 -3.01 10.85 14.20
C GLU A 46 -2.52 10.67 12.76
N LEU A 47 -3.12 11.38 11.81
CA LEU A 47 -2.70 11.35 10.41
C LEU A 47 -1.27 11.85 10.21
N ALA A 48 -0.80 12.78 11.04
CA ALA A 48 0.55 13.35 10.99
C ALA A 48 1.62 12.48 11.69
N LYS A 49 1.24 11.42 12.42
CA LYS A 49 2.20 10.53 13.09
C LYS A 49 2.98 9.68 12.07
N PRO A 50 4.20 9.22 12.43
CA PRO A 50 4.92 8.23 11.63
C PRO A 50 4.08 6.98 11.36
N ALA A 51 4.13 6.49 10.13
CA ALA A 51 3.47 5.23 9.76
C ALA A 51 4.13 3.99 10.37
N THR A 52 5.40 4.12 10.77
CA THR A 52 6.22 3.06 11.35
C THR A 52 7.05 3.58 12.52
N SER A 53 7.43 2.67 13.42
CA SER A 53 8.46 2.87 14.45
C SER A 53 9.53 1.78 14.30
N PRO A 54 10.80 2.14 14.04
CA PRO A 54 11.31 3.51 13.83
C PRO A 54 10.72 4.19 12.57
N PRO A 55 10.66 5.54 12.51
CA PRO A 55 10.15 6.26 11.35
C PRO A 55 10.99 6.04 10.09
N LEU A 56 10.34 5.64 9.00
CA LEU A 56 11.02 5.39 7.72
C LEU A 56 10.78 6.50 6.68
N PRO A 57 11.79 6.83 5.85
CA PRO A 57 11.67 7.84 4.79
C PRO A 57 10.98 7.33 3.52
N GLN A 58 10.70 6.03 3.45
CA GLN A 58 10.04 5.37 2.32
C GLN A 58 9.39 4.07 2.80
N LEU A 59 8.24 3.72 2.23
CA LEU A 59 7.64 2.40 2.40
C LEU A 59 7.40 1.76 1.03
N ARG A 60 7.61 0.44 0.96
CA ARG A 60 7.42 -0.40 -0.21
C ARG A 60 6.33 -1.40 0.10
N ILE A 61 5.13 -1.14 -0.42
CA ILE A 61 3.94 -1.89 -0.09
C ILE A 61 3.65 -2.90 -1.21
N LYS A 62 3.72 -4.19 -0.87
CA LYS A 62 3.41 -5.33 -1.73
C LYS A 62 1.94 -5.70 -1.58
N CYS A 63 1.25 -6.02 -2.67
CA CYS A 63 -0.06 -6.65 -2.62
C CYS A 63 -0.03 -7.91 -3.48
N LYS A 64 -0.59 -9.02 -3.00
CA LYS A 64 -0.61 -10.29 -3.76
C LYS A 64 -1.35 -10.20 -5.09
N LEU A 65 -2.28 -9.25 -5.21
CA LEU A 65 -3.10 -9.03 -6.41
C LEU A 65 -2.49 -8.00 -7.37
N LEU A 66 -1.38 -7.36 -6.99
CA LEU A 66 -0.72 -6.34 -7.80
C LEU A 66 0.66 -6.84 -8.25
N PRO A 67 0.99 -6.76 -9.55
CA PRO A 67 2.31 -7.14 -10.04
C PRO A 67 3.37 -6.05 -9.80
N TRP A 68 2.99 -4.88 -9.28
CA TRP A 68 3.88 -3.77 -8.93
C TRP A 68 3.89 -3.48 -7.43
N LEU A 69 4.94 -2.76 -7.02
CA LEU A 69 5.05 -2.20 -5.69
C LEU A 69 4.36 -0.84 -5.63
N ILE A 70 3.68 -0.58 -4.53
CA ILE A 70 3.23 0.76 -4.17
C ILE A 70 4.37 1.41 -3.36
N ILE A 71 4.91 2.52 -3.85
CA ILE A 71 6.04 3.21 -3.22
C ILE A 71 5.55 4.50 -2.57
N VAL A 72 5.55 4.54 -1.24
CA VAL A 72 5.11 5.71 -0.49
C VAL A 72 6.32 6.50 -0.01
N ARG A 73 6.28 7.81 -0.24
CA ARG A 73 7.29 8.78 0.22
C ARG A 73 6.60 9.90 1.00
N PRO A 74 7.31 10.60 1.90
CA PRO A 74 6.78 11.75 2.62
C PRO A 74 6.30 12.82 1.63
N SER A 75 5.10 13.36 1.86
CA SER A 75 4.57 14.46 1.04
C SER A 75 5.37 15.76 1.14
N SER A 76 6.05 15.98 2.27
CA SER A 76 6.95 17.14 2.47
C SER A 76 8.41 16.69 2.47
N PRO A 77 9.20 16.99 1.41
CA PRO A 77 10.58 16.56 1.31
C PRO A 77 11.49 17.49 2.13
N LYS A 78 11.48 17.32 3.45
CA LYS A 78 12.45 17.95 4.36
C LYS A 78 13.60 16.99 4.66
N PRO A 79 14.80 17.48 5.03
CA PRO A 79 15.83 16.62 5.62
C PRO A 79 15.23 15.82 6.78
N ASN A 80 15.47 14.51 6.80
CA ASN A 80 14.91 13.58 7.80
C ASN A 80 13.38 13.46 7.79
N ALA A 81 12.72 13.78 6.67
CA ALA A 81 11.30 13.49 6.52
C ALA A 81 11.01 11.98 6.59
N PHE A 82 9.89 11.64 7.21
CA PHE A 82 9.41 10.28 7.37
C PHE A 82 7.99 10.15 6.82
N VAL A 83 7.63 8.92 6.45
CA VAL A 83 6.31 8.60 5.94
C VAL A 83 5.29 8.64 7.09
N THR A 84 4.27 9.48 6.94
CA THR A 84 3.16 9.60 7.89
C THR A 84 2.01 8.64 7.58
N VAL A 85 1.08 8.49 8.51
CA VAL A 85 -0.18 7.75 8.26
C VAL A 85 -0.92 8.36 7.07
N SER A 86 -1.00 9.69 6.98
CA SER A 86 -1.59 10.41 5.86
C SER A 86 -0.92 10.05 4.52
N ASP A 87 0.41 10.03 4.48
CA ASP A 87 1.17 9.71 3.27
C ASP A 87 0.88 8.28 2.80
N VAL A 88 0.70 7.32 3.71
CA VAL A 88 0.32 5.94 3.35
C VAL A 88 -1.05 5.89 2.70
N LEU A 89 -2.05 6.54 3.30
CA LEU A 89 -3.42 6.54 2.77
C LEU A 89 -3.49 7.23 1.41
N ALA A 90 -2.90 8.43 1.30
CA ALA A 90 -2.85 9.20 0.07
C ALA A 90 -2.03 8.48 -1.01
N GLY A 91 -0.80 8.09 -0.70
CA GLY A 91 0.13 7.48 -1.64
C GLY A 91 -0.36 6.15 -2.19
N THR A 92 -1.05 5.35 -1.35
CA THR A 92 -1.70 4.10 -1.78
C THR A 92 -2.85 4.41 -2.74
N TYR A 93 -3.77 5.31 -2.36
CA TYR A 93 -4.90 5.70 -3.20
C TYR A 93 -4.45 6.27 -4.56
N THR A 94 -3.51 7.22 -4.55
CA THR A 94 -3.02 7.88 -5.76
C THR A 94 -2.40 6.88 -6.73
N GLN A 95 -1.54 5.98 -6.25
CA GLN A 95 -0.92 4.97 -7.12
C GLN A 95 -1.92 3.95 -7.65
N LEU A 96 -2.93 3.58 -6.86
CA LEU A 96 -4.01 2.70 -7.34
C LEU A 96 -4.89 3.39 -8.40
N CYS A 97 -4.96 4.71 -8.39
CA CYS A 97 -5.69 5.48 -9.40
C CYS A 97 -4.90 5.70 -10.71
N GLU A 98 -3.61 5.35 -10.76
CA GLU A 98 -2.83 5.48 -11.99
C GLU A 98 -3.37 4.56 -13.09
N ALA A 99 -3.33 5.05 -14.33
CA ALA A 99 -3.64 4.26 -15.50
C ALA A 99 -2.64 3.12 -15.68
N VAL A 100 -3.15 1.92 -15.97
CA VAL A 100 -2.33 0.74 -16.26
C VAL A 100 -1.74 0.92 -17.64
N LYS A 101 -0.42 0.75 -17.74
CA LYS A 101 0.26 0.77 -19.04
C LYS A 101 0.05 -0.57 -19.76
N LYS A 102 0.08 -0.55 -21.09
CA LYS A 102 -0.12 -1.77 -21.90
C LYS A 102 0.87 -2.89 -21.55
N ASP A 103 2.11 -2.53 -21.23
CA ASP A 103 3.18 -3.46 -20.83
C ASP A 103 3.04 -3.98 -19.39
N GLU A 104 2.27 -3.31 -18.55
CA GLU A 104 1.88 -3.82 -17.23
C GLU A 104 0.74 -4.83 -17.37
N PHE A 105 -0.25 -4.51 -18.19
CA PHE A 105 -1.38 -5.40 -18.46
C PHE A 105 -0.97 -6.69 -19.17
N SER A 106 0.00 -6.63 -20.09
CA SER A 106 0.53 -7.81 -20.80
C SER A 106 1.26 -8.82 -19.89
N ARG A 107 1.59 -8.44 -18.64
CA ARG A 107 2.20 -9.35 -17.66
C ARG A 107 1.18 -10.26 -16.98
N VAL A 108 -0.12 -9.99 -17.13
CA VAL A 108 -1.19 -10.87 -16.66
C VAL A 108 -1.18 -12.14 -17.51
N ARG A 109 -0.95 -13.30 -16.88
CA ARG A 109 -0.74 -14.58 -17.60
C ARG A 109 -2.00 -15.44 -17.70
N GLY A 110 -3.03 -15.18 -16.90
CA GLY A 110 -4.27 -15.97 -16.88
C GLY A 110 -5.43 -15.27 -17.59
N VAL A 111 -6.15 -15.99 -18.44
CA VAL A 111 -7.37 -15.47 -19.11
C VAL A 111 -8.45 -15.12 -18.08
N ASP A 112 -8.62 -15.95 -17.05
CA ASP A 112 -9.59 -15.70 -15.99
C ASP A 112 -9.26 -14.46 -15.16
N GLU A 113 -7.98 -14.26 -14.82
CA GLU A 113 -7.49 -13.06 -14.15
C GLU A 113 -7.72 -11.83 -15.02
N MET A 114 -7.40 -11.92 -16.31
CA MET A 114 -7.62 -10.83 -17.27
C MET A 114 -9.11 -10.46 -17.37
N ASN A 115 -10.00 -11.46 -17.41
CA ASN A 115 -11.45 -11.23 -17.43
C ASN A 115 -11.93 -10.59 -16.12
N ALA A 116 -11.47 -11.06 -14.97
CA ALA A 116 -11.84 -10.49 -13.68
C ALA A 116 -11.38 -9.02 -13.52
N ILE A 117 -10.20 -8.67 -14.02
CA ILE A 117 -9.71 -7.29 -14.05
C ILE A 117 -10.59 -6.43 -14.96
N ARG A 118 -10.94 -6.93 -16.16
CA ARG A 118 -11.84 -6.23 -17.10
C ARG A 118 -13.23 -6.03 -16.53
N ASP A 119 -13.77 -7.02 -15.83
CA ASP A 119 -15.07 -6.90 -15.17
C ASP A 119 -15.03 -5.84 -14.06
N ALA A 120 -13.94 -5.77 -13.29
CA ALA A 120 -13.76 -4.75 -12.26
C ALA A 120 -13.66 -3.33 -12.86
N TRP A 121 -12.89 -3.18 -13.94
CA TRP A 121 -12.81 -1.96 -14.73
C TRP A 121 -14.20 -1.56 -15.25
N GLN A 122 -14.92 -2.46 -15.92
CA GLN A 122 -16.27 -2.20 -16.43
C GLN A 122 -17.22 -1.76 -15.31
N LYS A 123 -17.26 -2.47 -14.18
CA LYS A 123 -18.11 -2.10 -13.03
C LYS A 123 -17.80 -0.69 -12.55
N ARG A 124 -16.52 -0.33 -12.44
CA ARG A 124 -16.09 1.02 -12.05
C ARG A 124 -16.53 2.07 -13.06
N CYS A 125 -16.36 1.82 -14.36
CA CYS A 125 -16.76 2.76 -15.41
C CYS A 125 -18.28 2.96 -15.47
N HIS A 126 -19.08 1.90 -15.24
CA HIS A 126 -20.54 2.03 -15.21
C HIS A 126 -21.04 2.88 -14.03
N GLN A 127 -20.25 2.99 -12.96
CA GLN A 127 -20.53 3.91 -11.85
C GLN A 127 -20.19 5.37 -12.18
N VAL A 128 -19.35 5.63 -13.18
CA VAL A 128 -18.88 6.97 -13.58
C VAL A 128 -19.39 7.29 -14.99
N ARG A 129 -20.59 7.89 -15.10
CA ARG A 129 -21.18 8.26 -16.40
C ARG A 129 -20.25 9.20 -17.19
N GLY A 130 -19.86 8.79 -18.40
CA GLY A 130 -19.32 9.69 -19.43
C GLY A 130 -17.80 9.84 -19.53
N ALA A 131 -17.00 9.08 -18.78
CA ALA A 131 -15.54 9.08 -18.94
C ALA A 131 -15.08 7.98 -19.91
N VAL A 132 -14.22 8.32 -20.88
CA VAL A 132 -13.33 7.35 -21.54
C VAL A 132 -12.32 6.93 -20.49
N ASP A 133 -12.69 5.92 -19.72
CA ASP A 133 -11.96 5.57 -18.52
C ASP A 133 -11.04 4.40 -18.85
N VAL A 134 -9.75 4.63 -18.69
CA VAL A 134 -8.70 3.62 -18.88
C VAL A 134 -8.69 2.65 -17.70
N GLU A 135 -8.19 1.43 -17.89
CA GLU A 135 -7.90 0.53 -16.79
C GLU A 135 -6.96 1.23 -15.79
N ARG A 136 -7.31 1.16 -14.51
CA ARG A 136 -6.51 1.71 -13.41
C ARG A 136 -5.93 0.58 -12.58
N ARG A 137 -4.84 0.86 -11.89
CA ARG A 137 -4.16 -0.12 -11.04
C ARG A 137 -5.08 -0.72 -9.96
N VAL A 138 -6.10 0.02 -9.51
CA VAL A 138 -7.15 -0.46 -8.60
C VAL A 138 -7.98 -1.60 -9.19
N ASP A 139 -8.14 -1.68 -10.51
CA ASP A 139 -8.92 -2.73 -11.17
C ASP A 139 -8.26 -4.11 -11.03
N PHE A 140 -6.96 -4.15 -10.79
CA PHE A 140 -6.20 -5.38 -10.48
C PHE A 140 -6.54 -5.97 -9.11
N LEU A 141 -7.11 -5.16 -8.21
CA LEU A 141 -7.66 -5.67 -6.96
C LEU A 141 -8.96 -6.46 -7.19
N MET A 142 -9.54 -6.38 -8.40
CA MET A 142 -10.79 -7.02 -8.77
C MET A 142 -11.91 -6.64 -7.79
N ASN A 143 -12.49 -7.62 -7.10
CA ASN A 143 -13.48 -7.36 -6.06
C ASN A 143 -12.88 -7.08 -4.68
N ASN A 144 -11.56 -7.16 -4.49
CA ASN A 144 -10.91 -6.99 -3.18
C ASN A 144 -10.48 -5.54 -2.93
N THR A 145 -11.44 -4.62 -2.82
CA THR A 145 -11.14 -3.18 -2.76
C THR A 145 -11.15 -2.59 -1.35
N VAL A 146 -11.53 -3.35 -0.32
CA VAL A 146 -11.56 -2.84 1.06
C VAL A 146 -10.19 -2.97 1.70
N PHE A 147 -9.62 -1.87 2.16
CA PHE A 147 -8.38 -1.85 2.95
C PHE A 147 -8.57 -2.57 4.30
N LYS A 148 -7.67 -3.50 4.64
CA LYS A 148 -7.68 -4.25 5.91
C LYS A 148 -6.43 -4.06 6.76
N GLY A 149 -5.51 -3.21 6.33
CA GLY A 149 -4.25 -2.96 7.01
C GLY A 149 -3.02 -3.43 6.23
N LEU A 150 -1.88 -3.14 6.83
CA LEU A 150 -0.54 -3.49 6.41
C LEU A 150 0.05 -4.51 7.41
N SER A 151 1.05 -5.25 6.97
CA SER A 151 1.80 -6.19 7.81
C SER A 151 3.26 -6.19 7.38
N ALA A 152 4.18 -6.36 8.32
CA ALA A 152 5.60 -6.50 7.98
C ALA A 152 5.84 -7.80 7.21
N THR A 153 6.71 -7.77 6.20
CA THR A 153 7.06 -8.97 5.43
C THR A 153 8.17 -9.79 6.07
N GLY A 154 9.00 -9.16 6.91
CA GLY A 154 10.23 -9.74 7.46
C GLY A 154 11.41 -9.76 6.46
N GLU A 155 11.21 -9.34 5.22
CA GLU A 155 12.26 -9.31 4.18
C GLU A 155 13.15 -8.07 4.31
N ALA A 156 12.54 -6.90 4.46
CA ALA A 156 13.21 -5.64 4.72
C ALA A 156 12.34 -4.74 5.62
N PRO A 157 12.94 -3.79 6.37
CA PRO A 157 12.19 -2.94 7.27
C PRO A 157 11.12 -2.07 6.57
N ASP A 158 11.39 -1.64 5.34
CA ASP A 158 10.47 -0.83 4.53
C ASP A 158 9.53 -1.66 3.65
N ASP A 159 9.69 -2.99 3.61
CA ASP A 159 8.84 -3.89 2.82
C ASP A 159 7.62 -4.33 3.65
N LEU A 160 6.46 -3.75 3.33
CA LEU A 160 5.17 -4.03 3.95
C LEU A 160 4.24 -4.77 2.98
N ARG A 161 3.23 -5.45 3.51
CA ARG A 161 2.20 -6.15 2.74
C ARG A 161 0.83 -5.55 2.99
N LEU A 162 0.21 -5.05 1.92
CA LEU A 162 -1.18 -4.62 1.89
C LEU A 162 -2.13 -5.81 1.93
N SER A 163 -3.09 -5.73 2.84
CA SER A 163 -4.19 -6.66 2.98
C SER A 163 -5.49 -6.02 2.52
N VAL A 164 -6.23 -6.75 1.69
CA VAL A 164 -7.52 -6.31 1.14
C VAL A 164 -8.58 -7.40 1.26
N SER A 165 -9.84 -7.00 1.21
CA SER A 165 -10.97 -7.93 1.14
C SER A 165 -12.06 -7.41 0.20
N PRO A 166 -13.06 -8.25 -0.14
CA PRO A 166 -14.28 -7.78 -0.75
C PRO A 166 -15.05 -6.78 0.13
N PRO A 167 -15.88 -5.92 -0.48
CA PRO A 167 -16.94 -5.19 0.22
C PRO A 167 -17.86 -6.17 0.96
N PRO A 168 -18.45 -5.76 2.10
CA PRO A 168 -19.48 -6.53 2.79
C PRO A 168 -20.75 -6.71 1.95
#